data_AF-A0A261U5L9-F1
#
_entry.id   AF-A0A261U5L9-F1
#
_cell.length_a   1.000
_cell.length_b   1.000
_cell.length_c   1.000
_cell.angle_alpha   90.00
_cell.angle_beta   90.00
_cell.angle_gamma   90.00
#
_symmetry.space_group_name_H-M   'P 1'
#
loop_
_entity.id
_entity.type
_entity.pdbx_description
1 polymer ?
#
loop_
_entity_poly.entity_id
_entity_poly.type
_entity_poly.pdbx_seq_one_letter_code
_entity_poly.pdbx_strand_id
1 'polypeptide(L)'
;MSSLFDSVELAPRDPILGLNEQYNADTRPGKVNLGVGVYYDDDGRIPLLAAVRKAEIARIEAAAARGYLPIEGIAGYNKGAQTLLLGADSTLAAEGRVLTTQALGGTGALKIGADFLRQLLPQSKVLISNPSWENHRALFERAGFPVDTYAYYDAATHGLDFQGMLASLQAAPEQTIVVLHACCHNPTGVDPTAEQWQQIAQVVKSRNLVPFLDIAYQGFGAGLQEDAAVVRLFADLGLTMLISSSFSKSFSLYGERVGALTVVAGNQDEAKRVLSQLKRVIRTNYSNPPTHGGTVVSSVLNTPELYTLWEQELAGMRDRIRLMREQLVDKIKAAGASQDFSFVRQQRGMFSYSGLTSAQVDTLREEHGIYAVSSGRICVAALNSRNIDTVAKAIAAVIK
;
A
#
# COMPACT_ATOMS: atom_id res chain seq x y z
N MET A 1 27.58 -19.09 33.28
CA MET A 1 27.06 -19.61 32.00
C MET A 1 26.37 -18.46 31.30
N SER A 2 26.75 -18.13 30.06
CA SER A 2 26.00 -17.16 29.27
C SER A 2 24.66 -17.76 28.86
N SER A 3 23.57 -16.99 28.95
CA SER A 3 22.27 -17.45 28.47
C SER A 3 22.27 -17.52 26.94
N LEU A 4 21.32 -18.29 26.38
CA LEU A 4 21.09 -18.38 24.94
C LEU A 4 20.89 -17.01 24.27
N PHE A 5 20.41 -16.01 25.02
CA PHE A 5 20.04 -14.70 24.51
C PHE A 5 21.00 -13.58 24.91
N ASP A 6 22.14 -13.90 25.51
CA ASP A 6 23.09 -12.87 25.99
C ASP A 6 23.64 -11.97 24.86
N SER A 7 23.66 -12.47 23.63
CA SER A 7 24.10 -11.72 22.45
C SER A 7 22.96 -11.08 21.65
N VAL A 8 21.71 -11.17 22.14
CA VAL A 8 20.56 -10.58 21.42
C VAL A 8 20.56 -9.09 21.66
N GLU A 9 20.89 -8.33 20.62
CA GLU A 9 20.82 -6.88 20.64
C GLU A 9 19.36 -6.38 20.59
N LEU A 10 19.10 -5.24 21.25
CA LEU A 10 17.80 -4.58 21.16
C LEU A 10 17.60 -4.07 19.72
N ALA A 11 16.56 -4.56 19.05
CA ALA A 11 16.22 -4.10 17.72
C ALA A 11 15.91 -2.59 17.71
N PRO A 12 16.30 -1.86 16.65
CA PRO A 12 15.89 -0.47 16.46
C PRO A 12 14.36 -0.34 16.54
N ARG A 13 13.87 0.73 17.18
CA ARG A 13 12.43 1.00 17.23
C ARG A 13 11.92 1.37 15.84
N ASP A 14 10.75 0.84 15.48
CA ASP A 14 10.03 1.29 14.29
C ASP A 14 9.67 2.77 14.44
N PRO A 15 10.05 3.64 13.47
CA PRO A 15 9.87 5.09 13.60
C PRO A 15 8.40 5.51 13.67
N ILE A 16 7.47 4.73 13.10
CA ILE A 16 6.03 4.99 13.18
C ILE A 16 5.48 4.54 14.54
N LEU A 17 5.90 3.38 15.04
CA LEU A 17 5.43 2.89 16.34
C LEU A 17 5.96 3.75 17.49
N GLY A 18 7.22 4.17 17.46
CA GLY A 18 7.78 5.09 18.44
C GLY A 18 7.04 6.44 18.47
N LEU A 19 6.62 6.95 17.31
CA LEU A 19 5.81 8.17 17.24
C LEU A 19 4.43 7.99 17.87
N ASN A 20 3.80 6.82 17.73
CA ASN A 20 2.53 6.51 18.38
C ASN A 20 2.66 6.43 19.90
N GLU A 21 3.77 5.90 20.43
CA GLU A 21 4.05 5.89 21.88
C GLU A 21 4.12 7.32 22.42
N GLN A 22 4.88 8.20 21.74
CA GLN A 22 4.99 9.62 22.12
C GLN A 22 3.63 10.32 22.05
N TYR A 23 2.87 10.11 20.96
CA TYR A 23 1.52 10.64 20.82
C TYR A 23 0.62 10.18 21.96
N ASN A 24 0.65 8.90 22.34
CA ASN A 24 -0.21 8.38 23.41
C ASN A 24 0.18 8.93 24.80
N ALA A 25 1.47 9.12 25.06
CA ALA A 25 1.98 9.65 26.33
C ALA A 25 1.68 11.15 26.53
N ASP A 26 1.48 11.90 25.45
CA ASP A 26 1.15 13.33 25.48
C ASP A 26 -0.23 13.59 26.09
N THR A 27 -0.31 14.41 27.13
CA THR A 27 -1.57 14.70 27.84
C THR A 27 -2.30 15.93 27.31
N ARG A 28 -1.74 16.65 26.32
CA ARG A 28 -2.34 17.87 25.78
C ARG A 28 -3.69 17.58 25.10
N PRO A 29 -4.74 18.37 25.39
CA PRO A 29 -5.98 18.29 24.63
C PRO A 29 -5.74 18.78 23.19
N GLY A 30 -6.40 18.17 22.22
CA GLY A 30 -6.32 18.58 20.82
C GLY A 30 -5.04 18.17 20.07
N LYS A 31 -4.19 17.30 20.66
CA LYS A 31 -3.07 16.66 19.95
C LYS A 31 -3.57 15.92 18.70
N VAL A 32 -2.76 15.90 17.63
CA VAL A 32 -3.12 15.28 16.35
C VAL A 32 -2.03 14.30 15.91
N ASN A 33 -2.43 13.07 15.55
CA ASN A 33 -1.51 12.08 15.00
C ASN A 33 -1.63 12.01 13.48
N LEU A 34 -0.69 12.63 12.77
CA LEU A 34 -0.53 12.55 11.32
C LEU A 34 0.49 11.49 10.90
N GLY A 35 1.10 10.77 11.86
CA GLY A 35 2.06 9.71 11.59
C GLY A 35 1.43 8.36 11.27
N VAL A 36 0.16 8.16 11.60
CA VAL A 36 -0.57 6.89 11.40
C VAL A 36 -0.68 6.48 9.93
N GLY A 37 -0.86 5.17 9.71
CA GLY A 37 -1.09 4.58 8.38
C GLY A 37 -2.52 4.11 8.13
N VAL A 38 -3.51 4.70 8.81
CA VAL A 38 -4.93 4.31 8.77
C VAL A 38 -5.83 5.48 8.39
N TYR A 39 -7.00 5.18 7.81
CA TYR A 39 -8.04 6.15 7.55
C TYR A 39 -8.84 6.37 8.83
N TYR A 40 -8.95 7.62 9.24
CA TYR A 40 -9.89 8.04 10.27
C TYR A 40 -11.07 8.72 9.60
N ASP A 41 -12.31 8.50 10.04
CA ASP A 41 -13.50 9.26 9.66
C ASP A 41 -13.43 10.72 10.17
N ASP A 42 -14.49 11.49 9.93
CA ASP A 42 -14.51 12.88 10.38
C ASP A 42 -14.47 12.99 11.93
N ASP A 43 -14.96 11.98 12.66
CA ASP A 43 -14.92 11.86 14.12
C ASP A 43 -13.55 11.42 14.65
N GLY A 44 -12.56 11.20 13.79
CA GLY A 44 -11.23 10.75 14.18
C GLY A 44 -11.18 9.27 14.56
N ARG A 45 -12.09 8.43 14.03
CA ARG A 45 -12.19 6.99 14.33
C ARG A 45 -12.00 6.13 13.09
N ILE A 46 -11.48 4.92 13.26
CA ILE A 46 -11.39 3.97 12.14
C ILE A 46 -12.82 3.48 11.86
N PRO A 47 -13.39 3.70 10.66
CA PRO A 47 -14.76 3.30 10.38
C PRO A 47 -14.86 1.79 10.18
N LEU A 48 -15.95 1.19 10.66
CA LEU A 48 -16.41 -0.11 10.18
C LEU A 48 -17.39 0.13 9.04
N LEU A 49 -17.00 -0.24 7.82
CA LEU A 49 -17.85 -0.03 6.64
C LEU A 49 -19.17 -0.82 6.76
N ALA A 50 -20.26 -0.23 6.31
CA ALA A 50 -21.58 -0.83 6.35
C ALA A 50 -21.65 -2.12 5.53
N ALA A 51 -20.99 -2.17 4.37
CA ALA A 51 -20.86 -3.40 3.58
C ALA A 51 -20.16 -4.52 4.37
N VAL A 52 -19.08 -4.18 5.09
CA VAL A 52 -18.34 -5.11 5.97
C VAL A 52 -19.24 -5.59 7.11
N ARG A 53 -19.89 -4.66 7.82
CA ARG A 53 -20.80 -5.00 8.94
C ARG A 53 -21.92 -5.94 8.49
N LYS A 54 -22.53 -5.70 7.33
CA LYS A 54 -23.59 -6.57 6.78
C LYS A 54 -23.04 -7.98 6.47
N ALA A 55 -21.87 -8.07 5.84
CA ALA A 55 -21.22 -9.35 5.56
C ALA A 55 -20.83 -10.11 6.85
N GLU A 56 -20.39 -9.39 7.90
CA GLU A 56 -20.09 -9.99 9.20
C GLU A 56 -21.32 -10.56 9.90
N ILE A 57 -22.44 -9.82 9.91
CA ILE A 57 -23.71 -10.30 10.49
C ILE A 57 -24.15 -11.58 9.79
N ALA A 58 -24.23 -11.57 8.45
CA ALA A 58 -24.62 -12.75 7.67
C ALA A 58 -23.69 -13.95 7.93
N ARG A 59 -22.38 -13.70 8.09
CA ARG A 59 -21.41 -14.74 8.44
C ARG A 59 -21.64 -15.34 9.82
N ILE A 60 -21.97 -14.52 10.81
CA ILE A 60 -22.27 -14.98 12.17
C ILE A 60 -23.54 -15.84 12.16
N GLU A 61 -24.59 -15.38 11.48
CA GLU A 61 -25.87 -16.09 11.35
C GLU A 61 -25.73 -17.44 10.64
N ALA A 62 -24.85 -17.55 9.65
CA ALA A 62 -24.57 -18.80 8.96
C ALA A 62 -23.95 -19.89 9.86
N ALA A 63 -23.38 -19.51 11.03
CA ALA A 63 -22.83 -20.42 12.03
C ALA A 63 -21.88 -21.51 11.48
N ALA A 64 -21.13 -21.19 10.41
CA ALA A 64 -20.28 -22.15 9.72
C ALA A 64 -19.10 -22.63 10.58
N ALA A 65 -18.73 -23.90 10.43
CA ALA A 65 -17.57 -24.49 11.08
C ALA A 65 -16.26 -23.77 10.69
N ARG A 66 -15.28 -23.76 11.61
CA ARG A 66 -14.00 -23.05 11.48
C ARG A 66 -12.83 -24.01 11.24
N GLY A 67 -12.99 -24.90 10.25
CA GLY A 67 -11.91 -25.79 9.81
C GLY A 67 -10.80 -25.06 9.06
N TYR A 68 -9.73 -25.78 8.72
CA TYR A 68 -8.63 -25.24 7.91
C TYR A 68 -9.08 -24.91 6.50
N LEU A 69 -8.50 -23.83 5.94
CA LEU A 69 -8.66 -23.49 4.54
C LEU A 69 -7.67 -24.28 3.66
N PRO A 70 -7.92 -24.34 2.33
CA PRO A 70 -6.86 -24.63 1.36
C PRO A 70 -5.66 -23.70 1.55
N ILE A 71 -4.47 -24.16 1.18
CA ILE A 71 -3.21 -23.41 1.34
C ILE A 71 -3.29 -22.06 0.61
N GLU A 72 -3.89 -22.04 -0.57
CA GLU A 72 -4.14 -20.85 -1.39
C GLU A 72 -5.27 -19.96 -0.88
N GLY A 73 -6.03 -20.38 0.14
CA GLY A 73 -7.16 -19.66 0.71
C GLY A 73 -8.51 -19.94 0.05
N ILE A 74 -9.43 -19.00 0.23
CA ILE A 74 -10.84 -19.15 -0.20
C ILE A 74 -10.95 -18.90 -1.71
N ALA A 75 -11.49 -19.87 -2.46
CA ALA A 75 -11.60 -19.77 -3.92
C ALA A 75 -12.40 -18.54 -4.41
N GLY A 76 -13.54 -18.25 -3.77
CA GLY A 76 -14.36 -17.08 -4.08
C GLY A 76 -13.66 -15.75 -3.80
N TYR A 77 -12.84 -15.70 -2.74
CA TYR A 77 -12.00 -14.54 -2.43
C TYR A 77 -10.92 -14.34 -3.48
N ASN A 78 -10.19 -15.41 -3.83
CA ASN A 78 -9.11 -15.35 -4.82
C ASN A 78 -9.63 -14.88 -6.18
N LYS A 79 -10.79 -15.38 -6.61
CA LYS A 79 -11.45 -14.92 -7.84
C LYS A 79 -11.86 -13.45 -7.75
N GLY A 80 -12.51 -13.03 -6.65
CA GLY A 80 -12.92 -11.63 -6.47
C GLY A 80 -11.74 -10.66 -6.47
N ALA A 81 -10.65 -10.98 -5.76
CA ALA A 81 -9.43 -10.19 -5.73
C ALA A 81 -8.77 -10.09 -7.11
N GLN A 82 -8.72 -11.19 -7.86
CA GLN A 82 -8.22 -11.21 -9.24
C GLN A 82 -9.05 -10.33 -10.17
N THR A 83 -10.37 -10.44 -10.10
CA THR A 83 -11.31 -9.64 -10.92
C THR A 83 -11.16 -8.15 -10.66
N LEU A 84 -10.94 -7.75 -9.41
CA LEU A 84 -10.69 -6.34 -9.05
C LEU A 84 -9.45 -5.77 -9.73
N LEU A 85 -8.37 -6.56 -9.81
CA LEU A 85 -7.12 -6.13 -10.42
C LEU A 85 -7.21 -6.11 -11.95
N LEU A 86 -7.68 -7.20 -12.55
CA LEU A 86 -7.56 -7.44 -13.99
C LEU A 86 -8.84 -7.16 -14.79
N GLY A 87 -9.96 -6.93 -14.11
CA GLY A 87 -11.27 -6.80 -14.72
C GLY A 87 -11.97 -8.17 -14.90
N ALA A 88 -13.30 -8.14 -14.99
CA ALA A 88 -14.12 -9.35 -15.16
C ALA A 88 -13.88 -10.03 -16.50
N ASP A 89 -13.55 -9.26 -17.53
CA ASP A 89 -13.34 -9.72 -18.90
C ASP A 89 -11.86 -10.00 -19.23
N SER A 90 -11.01 -10.22 -18.21
CA SER A 90 -9.59 -10.49 -18.40
C SER A 90 -9.35 -11.75 -19.23
N THR A 91 -8.77 -11.58 -20.42
CA THR A 91 -8.38 -12.68 -21.31
C THR A 91 -7.35 -13.60 -20.65
N LEU A 92 -6.38 -13.04 -19.93
CA LEU A 92 -5.37 -13.79 -19.17
C LEU A 92 -5.98 -14.72 -18.12
N ALA A 93 -7.04 -14.25 -17.44
CA ALA A 93 -7.78 -15.07 -16.50
C ALA A 93 -8.53 -16.20 -17.21
N ALA A 94 -9.19 -15.92 -18.32
CA ALA A 94 -9.90 -16.91 -19.14
C ALA A 94 -8.95 -17.98 -19.72
N GLU A 95 -7.73 -17.59 -20.09
CA GLU A 95 -6.66 -18.49 -20.56
C GLU A 95 -6.01 -19.29 -19.41
N GLY A 96 -6.37 -19.04 -18.15
CA GLY A 96 -5.81 -19.71 -16.99
C GLY A 96 -4.34 -19.34 -16.70
N ARG A 97 -3.91 -18.15 -17.15
CA ARG A 97 -2.55 -17.62 -16.94
C ARG A 97 -2.38 -16.89 -15.62
N VAL A 98 -3.48 -16.66 -14.92
CA VAL A 98 -3.50 -15.91 -13.66
C VAL A 98 -3.85 -16.84 -12.52
N LEU A 99 -3.09 -16.76 -11.45
CA LEU A 99 -3.36 -17.43 -10.18
C LEU A 99 -3.33 -16.40 -9.06
N THR A 100 -4.18 -16.62 -8.06
CA THR A 100 -4.26 -15.75 -6.88
C THR A 100 -4.28 -16.61 -5.63
N THR A 101 -3.45 -16.24 -4.65
CA THR A 101 -3.42 -16.86 -3.33
C THR A 101 -3.71 -15.81 -2.25
N GLN A 102 -4.59 -16.12 -1.32
CA GLN A 102 -4.86 -15.28 -0.16
C GLN A 102 -3.60 -15.19 0.73
N ALA A 103 -3.33 -13.98 1.22
CA ALA A 103 -2.15 -13.65 2.01
C ALA A 103 -2.49 -12.80 3.24
N LEU A 104 -1.55 -12.72 4.18
CA LEU A 104 -1.66 -11.93 5.41
C LEU A 104 -1.45 -10.41 5.15
N GLY A 105 -2.45 -9.80 4.53
CA GLY A 105 -2.38 -8.42 4.02
C GLY A 105 -1.39 -8.30 2.85
N GLY A 106 -1.12 -7.07 2.42
CA GLY A 106 -0.10 -6.80 1.38
C GLY A 106 1.29 -7.24 1.82
N THR A 107 1.65 -7.04 3.10
CA THR A 107 2.93 -7.51 3.66
C THR A 107 3.12 -9.02 3.48
N GLY A 108 2.08 -9.81 3.76
CA GLY A 108 2.11 -11.25 3.56
C GLY A 108 2.29 -11.60 2.09
N ALA A 109 1.58 -10.91 1.18
CA ALA A 109 1.69 -11.11 -0.27
C ALA A 109 3.10 -10.80 -0.80
N LEU A 110 3.68 -9.69 -0.35
CA LEU A 110 5.07 -9.33 -0.63
C LEU A 110 6.04 -10.40 -0.12
N LYS A 111 5.86 -10.89 1.11
CA LYS A 111 6.76 -11.89 1.70
C LYS A 111 6.72 -13.22 0.94
N ILE A 112 5.53 -13.74 0.63
CA ILE A 112 5.42 -14.99 -0.14
C ILE A 112 5.97 -14.83 -1.56
N GLY A 113 5.77 -13.66 -2.18
CA GLY A 113 6.34 -13.33 -3.49
C GLY A 113 7.87 -13.21 -3.44
N ALA A 114 8.42 -12.58 -2.41
CA ALA A 114 9.85 -12.45 -2.19
C ALA A 114 10.52 -13.82 -1.97
N ASP A 115 9.95 -14.65 -1.09
CA ASP A 115 10.48 -16.00 -0.83
C ASP A 115 10.44 -16.89 -2.07
N PHE A 116 9.38 -16.77 -2.87
CA PHE A 116 9.28 -17.46 -4.16
C PHE A 116 10.32 -16.94 -5.16
N LEU A 117 10.44 -15.62 -5.32
CA LEU A 117 11.46 -15.02 -6.20
C LEU A 117 12.87 -15.39 -5.76
N ARG A 118 13.14 -15.56 -4.46
CA ARG A 118 14.46 -15.94 -3.96
C ARG A 118 14.88 -17.33 -4.44
N GLN A 119 13.92 -18.24 -4.58
CA GLN A 119 14.16 -19.59 -5.13
C GLN A 119 14.43 -19.55 -6.63
N LEU A 120 13.81 -18.63 -7.36
CA LEU A 120 13.96 -18.49 -8.81
C LEU A 120 15.20 -17.70 -9.22
N LEU A 121 15.48 -16.60 -8.51
CA LEU A 121 16.44 -15.58 -8.86
C LEU A 121 17.35 -15.25 -7.65
N PRO A 122 18.13 -16.21 -7.13
CA PRO A 122 18.92 -16.03 -5.90
C PRO A 122 20.08 -15.04 -6.05
N GLN A 123 20.39 -14.58 -7.27
CA GLN A 123 21.43 -13.59 -7.53
C GLN A 123 20.87 -12.23 -7.96
N SER A 124 19.56 -12.11 -8.15
CA SER A 124 18.94 -10.84 -8.49
C SER A 124 19.01 -9.86 -7.32
N LYS A 125 18.99 -8.58 -7.65
CA LYS A 125 18.73 -7.50 -6.70
C LYS A 125 17.27 -7.08 -6.79
N VAL A 126 16.84 -6.35 -5.76
CA VAL A 126 15.55 -5.68 -5.71
C VAL A 126 15.78 -4.18 -5.78
N LEU A 127 15.04 -3.49 -6.65
CA LEU A 127 14.97 -2.03 -6.66
C LEU A 127 13.63 -1.57 -6.12
N ILE A 128 13.66 -0.64 -5.17
CA ILE A 128 12.49 0.05 -4.62
C ILE A 128 12.59 1.55 -4.95
N SER A 129 11.48 2.29 -4.93
CA SER A 129 11.52 3.74 -5.13
C SER A 129 12.37 4.44 -4.07
N ASN A 130 13.01 5.56 -4.43
CA ASN A 130 13.64 6.47 -3.49
C ASN A 130 12.74 7.71 -3.24
N PRO A 131 12.08 7.81 -2.07
CA PRO A 131 11.92 6.81 -1.02
C PRO A 131 10.80 5.80 -1.36
N SER A 132 10.62 4.79 -0.51
CA SER A 132 9.54 3.80 -0.58
C SER A 132 8.99 3.54 0.83
N TRP A 133 7.90 2.77 0.93
CA TRP A 133 7.44 2.22 2.21
C TRP A 133 8.59 1.46 2.89
N GLU A 134 8.90 1.87 4.12
CA GLU A 134 10.11 1.46 4.87
C GLU A 134 10.28 -0.07 4.90
N ASN A 135 9.19 -0.79 5.14
CA ASN A 135 9.23 -2.24 5.26
C ASN A 135 9.48 -2.98 3.94
N HIS A 136 9.45 -2.32 2.77
CA HIS A 136 9.92 -2.98 1.53
C HIS A 136 11.38 -3.39 1.66
N ARG A 137 12.26 -2.49 2.10
CA ARG A 137 13.68 -2.79 2.28
C ARG A 137 13.87 -3.94 3.27
N ALA A 138 13.34 -3.79 4.47
CA ALA A 138 13.46 -4.79 5.52
C ALA A 138 12.91 -6.17 5.11
N LEU A 139 11.78 -6.21 4.39
CA LEU A 139 11.16 -7.45 3.94
C LEU A 139 12.03 -8.17 2.90
N PHE A 140 12.51 -7.47 1.87
CA PHE A 140 13.31 -8.08 0.81
C PHE A 140 14.73 -8.44 1.28
N GLU A 141 15.35 -7.62 2.13
CA GLU A 141 16.64 -7.95 2.77
C GLU A 141 16.50 -9.21 3.64
N ARG A 142 15.43 -9.33 4.43
CA ARG A 142 15.15 -10.55 5.20
C ARG A 142 14.76 -11.76 4.34
N ALA A 143 14.28 -11.55 3.12
CA ALA A 143 14.11 -12.61 2.14
C ALA A 143 15.44 -13.02 1.46
N GLY A 144 16.53 -12.30 1.76
CA GLY A 144 17.89 -12.62 1.31
C GLY A 144 18.35 -11.84 0.08
N PHE A 145 17.66 -10.77 -0.32
CA PHE A 145 18.05 -9.96 -1.47
C PHE A 145 18.91 -8.76 -1.09
N PRO A 146 19.89 -8.37 -1.94
CA PRO A 146 20.39 -7.00 -1.96
C PRO A 146 19.26 -6.06 -2.41
N VAL A 147 19.05 -4.96 -1.67
CA VAL A 147 18.03 -3.97 -1.99
C VAL A 147 18.68 -2.61 -2.27
N ASP A 148 18.52 -2.13 -3.50
CA ASP A 148 18.92 -0.80 -3.94
C ASP A 148 17.68 0.05 -4.24
N THR A 149 17.88 1.30 -4.65
CA THR A 149 16.80 2.20 -5.01
C THR A 149 16.87 2.68 -6.46
N TYR A 150 15.73 3.05 -7.03
CA TYR A 150 15.63 3.85 -8.26
C TYR A 150 15.14 5.26 -7.91
N ALA A 151 15.59 6.27 -8.66
CA ALA A 151 15.15 7.65 -8.44
C ALA A 151 13.63 7.76 -8.64
N TYR A 152 12.96 8.54 -7.78
CA TYR A 152 11.50 8.64 -7.79
C TYR A 152 11.00 9.99 -7.31
N TYR A 153 11.21 10.36 -6.05
CA TYR A 153 10.74 11.64 -5.53
C TYR A 153 11.78 12.74 -5.75
N ASP A 154 11.36 13.85 -6.34
CA ASP A 154 12.17 15.06 -6.44
C ASP A 154 11.74 16.05 -5.36
N ALA A 155 12.62 16.29 -4.39
CA ALA A 155 12.36 17.22 -3.29
C ALA A 155 12.28 18.68 -3.74
N ALA A 156 12.88 19.05 -4.88
CA ALA A 156 12.83 20.42 -5.40
C ALA A 156 11.48 20.75 -6.04
N THR A 157 10.86 19.77 -6.71
CA THR A 157 9.55 19.94 -7.37
C THR A 157 8.38 19.37 -6.56
N HIS A 158 8.67 18.62 -5.49
CA HIS A 158 7.72 17.79 -4.74
C HIS A 158 6.96 16.76 -5.59
N GLY A 159 7.50 16.45 -6.78
CA GLY A 159 6.91 15.60 -7.80
C GLY A 159 7.77 14.38 -8.12
N LEU A 160 7.61 13.85 -9.33
CA LEU A 160 8.30 12.66 -9.81
C LEU A 160 9.57 13.06 -10.56
N ASP A 161 10.74 12.57 -10.12
CA ASP A 161 11.96 12.54 -10.92
C ASP A 161 11.84 11.45 -12.00
N PHE A 162 11.06 11.76 -13.03
CA PHE A 162 10.73 10.80 -14.08
C PHE A 162 11.95 10.41 -14.91
N GLN A 163 12.85 11.35 -15.21
CA GLN A 163 14.04 11.07 -16.00
C GLN A 163 15.04 10.23 -15.22
N GLY A 164 15.26 10.55 -13.93
CA GLY A 164 16.09 9.73 -13.05
C GLY A 164 15.50 8.32 -12.88
N MET A 165 14.17 8.20 -12.77
CA MET A 165 13.50 6.90 -12.69
C MET A 165 13.80 6.06 -13.93
N LEU A 166 13.57 6.59 -15.13
CA LEU A 166 13.83 5.86 -16.39
C LEU A 166 15.31 5.48 -16.52
N ALA A 167 16.24 6.40 -16.21
CA ALA A 167 17.67 6.12 -16.25
C ALA A 167 18.07 5.00 -15.28
N SER A 168 17.52 5.00 -14.06
CA SER A 168 17.77 3.97 -13.05
C SER A 168 17.30 2.59 -13.54
N LEU A 169 16.10 2.53 -14.12
CA LEU A 169 15.52 1.28 -14.65
C LEU A 169 16.26 0.78 -15.90
N GLN A 170 16.69 1.68 -16.79
CA GLN A 170 17.49 1.33 -17.97
C GLN A 170 18.87 0.77 -17.58
N ALA A 171 19.50 1.33 -16.55
CA ALA A 171 20.78 0.87 -16.03
C ALA A 171 20.69 -0.44 -15.24
N ALA A 172 19.48 -0.89 -14.86
CA ALA A 172 19.32 -2.12 -14.12
C ALA A 172 19.77 -3.34 -14.98
N PRO A 173 20.50 -4.30 -14.37
CA PRO A 173 20.74 -5.61 -14.96
C PRO A 173 19.42 -6.32 -15.25
N GLU A 174 19.41 -7.18 -16.27
CA GLU A 174 18.27 -8.05 -16.55
C GLU A 174 17.89 -8.89 -15.32
N GLN A 175 16.62 -9.27 -15.22
CA GLN A 175 16.04 -10.04 -14.11
C GLN A 175 16.12 -9.35 -12.75
N THR A 176 16.49 -8.07 -12.70
CA THR A 176 16.32 -7.25 -11.50
C THR A 176 14.83 -7.15 -11.15
N ILE A 177 14.49 -7.39 -9.89
CA ILE A 177 13.13 -7.26 -9.38
C ILE A 177 12.87 -5.78 -9.10
N VAL A 178 11.79 -5.23 -9.65
CA VAL A 178 11.43 -3.82 -9.48
C VAL A 178 10.10 -3.74 -8.76
N VAL A 179 10.12 -3.24 -7.51
CA VAL A 179 8.91 -3.04 -6.71
C VAL A 179 8.30 -1.70 -7.09
N LEU A 180 7.09 -1.73 -7.66
CA LEU A 180 6.41 -0.55 -8.17
C LEU A 180 5.09 -0.37 -7.41
N HIS A 181 4.89 0.79 -6.80
CA HIS A 181 3.59 1.14 -6.22
C HIS A 181 2.63 1.42 -7.37
N ALA A 182 1.52 0.69 -7.44
CA ALA A 182 0.57 0.82 -8.55
C ALA A 182 -0.14 2.18 -8.56
N CYS A 183 -0.43 2.71 -7.38
CA CYS A 183 -1.03 4.02 -7.15
C CYS A 183 -0.83 4.44 -5.69
N CYS A 184 -1.13 5.71 -5.40
CA CYS A 184 -1.09 6.28 -4.06
C CYS A 184 0.26 6.02 -3.35
N HIS A 185 1.37 6.33 -4.02
CA HIS A 185 2.70 5.98 -3.56
C HIS A 185 2.92 6.28 -2.07
N ASN A 186 3.35 5.28 -1.31
CA ASN A 186 3.72 5.44 0.09
C ASN A 186 5.25 5.56 0.17
N PRO A 187 5.81 6.70 0.63
CA PRO A 187 5.15 7.68 1.52
C PRO A 187 4.75 9.02 0.89
N THR A 188 5.03 9.27 -0.38
CA THR A 188 5.03 10.64 -0.94
C THR A 188 3.67 11.10 -1.46
N GLY A 189 2.80 10.18 -1.86
CA GLY A 189 1.57 10.45 -2.61
C GLY A 189 1.80 10.85 -4.07
N VAL A 190 3.04 10.91 -4.55
CA VAL A 190 3.34 11.23 -5.96
C VAL A 190 3.12 9.99 -6.81
N ASP A 191 2.29 10.07 -7.85
CA ASP A 191 2.07 8.97 -8.79
C ASP A 191 2.48 9.37 -10.21
N PRO A 192 3.06 8.46 -11.02
CA PRO A 192 3.24 8.70 -12.44
C PRO A 192 1.90 8.89 -13.17
N THR A 193 1.92 9.72 -14.21
CA THR A 193 0.82 9.86 -15.18
C THR A 193 0.67 8.58 -16.03
N ALA A 194 -0.45 8.46 -16.76
CA ALA A 194 -0.70 7.31 -17.63
C ALA A 194 0.38 7.18 -18.73
N GLU A 195 0.79 8.30 -19.31
CA GLU A 195 1.81 8.40 -20.35
C GLU A 195 3.20 8.01 -19.80
N GLN A 196 3.49 8.40 -18.55
CA GLN A 196 4.72 8.00 -17.87
C GLN A 196 4.71 6.50 -17.57
N TRP A 197 3.58 5.94 -17.13
CA TRP A 197 3.44 4.50 -16.89
C TRP A 197 3.68 3.67 -18.16
N GLN A 198 3.20 4.12 -19.32
CA GLN A 198 3.49 3.46 -20.60
C GLN A 198 5.00 3.36 -20.87
N GLN A 199 5.73 4.44 -20.65
CA GLN A 199 7.19 4.46 -20.83
C GLN A 199 7.91 3.59 -19.80
N ILE A 200 7.50 3.64 -18.53
CA ILE A 200 8.06 2.80 -17.46
C ILE A 200 7.87 1.31 -17.81
N ALA A 201 6.65 0.91 -18.20
CA ALA A 201 6.33 -0.47 -18.54
C ALA A 201 7.14 -0.96 -19.76
N GLN A 202 7.34 -0.08 -20.76
CA GLN A 202 8.17 -0.40 -21.92
C GLN A 202 9.66 -0.56 -21.55
N VAL A 203 10.19 0.23 -20.62
CA VAL A 203 11.55 0.04 -20.09
C VAL A 203 11.64 -1.28 -19.34
N VAL A 204 10.71 -1.57 -18.42
CA VAL A 204 10.67 -2.85 -17.68
C VAL A 204 10.70 -4.04 -18.65
N LYS A 205 9.88 -4.00 -19.71
CA LYS A 205 9.82 -5.04 -20.73
C LYS A 205 11.11 -5.15 -21.54
N SER A 206 11.59 -4.05 -22.10
CA SER A 206 12.78 -4.06 -22.97
C SER A 206 14.07 -4.42 -22.24
N ARG A 207 14.14 -4.18 -20.93
CA ARG A 207 15.26 -4.52 -20.06
C ARG A 207 15.10 -5.87 -19.35
N ASN A 208 14.05 -6.63 -19.68
CA ASN A 208 13.78 -7.95 -19.08
C ASN A 208 13.80 -7.91 -17.53
N LEU A 209 13.21 -6.86 -16.95
CA LEU A 209 13.11 -6.70 -15.49
C LEU A 209 11.88 -7.46 -14.97
N VAL A 210 11.87 -7.80 -13.68
CA VAL A 210 10.77 -8.53 -13.05
C VAL A 210 9.90 -7.55 -12.26
N PRO A 211 8.74 -7.13 -12.78
CA PRO A 211 7.85 -6.25 -12.05
C PRO A 211 7.16 -6.96 -10.88
N PHE A 212 7.25 -6.35 -9.71
CA PHE A 212 6.46 -6.69 -8.53
C PHE A 212 5.62 -5.47 -8.14
N LEU A 213 4.35 -5.46 -8.58
CA LEU A 213 3.43 -4.37 -8.30
C LEU A 213 2.89 -4.48 -6.86
N ASP A 214 2.92 -3.38 -6.10
CA ASP A 214 2.23 -3.27 -4.80
C ASP A 214 1.04 -2.32 -4.92
N ILE A 215 -0.17 -2.83 -4.69
CA ILE A 215 -1.44 -2.11 -4.84
C ILE A 215 -2.27 -2.19 -3.55
N ALA A 216 -1.77 -1.51 -2.51
CA ALA A 216 -2.43 -1.46 -1.20
C ALA A 216 -3.59 -0.45 -1.10
N TYR A 217 -3.81 0.37 -2.12
CA TYR A 217 -4.67 1.56 -2.08
C TYR A 217 -5.66 1.67 -3.26
N GLN A 218 -5.95 0.56 -3.96
CA GLN A 218 -6.91 0.58 -5.08
C GLN A 218 -8.25 1.22 -4.63
N GLY A 219 -8.65 2.29 -5.32
CA GLY A 219 -9.84 3.09 -5.05
C GLY A 219 -9.58 4.41 -4.34
N PHE A 220 -8.40 4.64 -3.75
CA PHE A 220 -8.04 5.88 -3.06
C PHE A 220 -7.39 6.94 -3.96
N GLY A 221 -6.95 6.59 -5.16
CA GLY A 221 -6.32 7.51 -6.10
C GLY A 221 -7.36 8.22 -6.95
N ALA A 222 -7.65 7.63 -8.10
CA ALA A 222 -8.66 8.08 -9.05
C ALA A 222 -9.98 7.32 -8.89
N GLY A 223 -9.90 6.00 -8.66
CA GLY A 223 -11.04 5.08 -8.59
C GLY A 223 -10.60 3.64 -8.74
N LEU A 224 -11.50 2.67 -8.58
CA LEU A 224 -11.14 1.24 -8.60
C LEU A 224 -10.53 0.81 -9.94
N GLN A 225 -11.06 1.32 -11.06
CA GLN A 225 -10.62 0.93 -12.40
C GLN A 225 -9.34 1.66 -12.79
N GLU A 226 -9.29 2.96 -12.52
CA GLU A 226 -8.18 3.84 -12.83
C GLU A 226 -6.92 3.45 -12.05
N ASP A 227 -7.08 3.12 -10.76
CA ASP A 227 -5.96 2.72 -9.91
C ASP A 227 -5.39 1.34 -10.27
N ALA A 228 -6.18 0.49 -10.93
CA ALA A 228 -5.73 -0.81 -11.45
C ALA A 228 -5.24 -0.77 -12.90
N ALA A 229 -5.34 0.38 -13.58
CA ALA A 229 -4.97 0.51 -14.98
C ALA A 229 -3.49 0.16 -15.24
N VAL A 230 -2.59 0.46 -14.29
CA VAL A 230 -1.17 0.08 -14.40
C VAL A 230 -0.97 -1.44 -14.35
N VAL A 231 -1.74 -2.16 -13.53
CA VAL A 231 -1.67 -3.63 -13.48
C VAL A 231 -2.05 -4.18 -14.86
N ARG A 232 -3.14 -3.66 -15.43
CA ARG A 232 -3.65 -4.10 -16.74
C ARG A 232 -2.68 -3.74 -17.87
N LEU A 233 -2.07 -2.56 -17.85
CA LEU A 233 -1.04 -2.14 -18.79
C LEU A 233 0.14 -3.13 -18.83
N PHE A 234 0.66 -3.54 -17.67
CA PHE A 234 1.76 -4.51 -17.61
C PHE A 234 1.31 -5.89 -18.11
N ALA A 235 0.08 -6.28 -17.80
CA ALA A 235 -0.52 -7.53 -18.25
C ALA A 235 -0.70 -7.57 -19.78
N ASP A 236 -1.21 -6.49 -20.38
CA ASP A 236 -1.44 -6.34 -21.82
C ASP A 236 -0.13 -6.32 -22.62
N LEU A 237 0.96 -5.86 -22.01
CA LEU A 237 2.31 -5.97 -22.57
C LEU A 237 2.88 -7.40 -22.53
N GLY A 238 2.13 -8.36 -21.96
CA GLY A 238 2.51 -9.77 -21.91
C GLY A 238 3.60 -10.08 -20.87
N LEU A 239 3.81 -9.21 -19.88
CA LEU A 239 4.81 -9.42 -18.84
C LEU A 239 4.37 -10.50 -17.86
N THR A 240 5.30 -11.36 -17.46
CA THR A 240 5.15 -12.16 -16.25
C THR A 240 5.43 -11.27 -15.04
N MET A 241 4.56 -11.31 -14.05
CA MET A 241 4.62 -10.35 -12.93
C MET A 241 3.98 -10.89 -11.65
N LEU A 242 4.36 -10.27 -10.53
CA LEU A 242 3.76 -10.48 -9.22
C LEU A 242 3.01 -9.22 -8.80
N ILE A 243 1.86 -9.40 -8.16
CA ILE A 243 1.03 -8.30 -7.67
C ILE A 243 0.67 -8.59 -6.21
N SER A 244 1.15 -7.75 -5.30
CA SER A 244 0.70 -7.68 -3.91
C SER A 244 -0.51 -6.76 -3.83
N SER A 245 -1.65 -7.26 -3.37
CA SER A 245 -2.83 -6.44 -3.09
C SER A 245 -3.21 -6.51 -1.61
N SER A 246 -3.79 -5.42 -1.09
CA SER A 246 -4.23 -5.35 0.30
C SER A 246 -5.62 -4.74 0.43
N PHE A 247 -6.43 -5.37 1.29
CA PHE A 247 -7.76 -4.87 1.67
C PHE A 247 -7.75 -4.16 3.04
N SER A 248 -6.58 -3.96 3.65
CA SER A 248 -6.49 -3.30 4.95
C SER A 248 -7.08 -1.89 4.93
N LYS A 249 -6.91 -1.15 3.82
CA LYS A 249 -7.38 0.23 3.70
C LYS A 249 -8.73 0.29 3.01
N SER A 250 -8.84 -0.35 1.84
CA SER A 250 -10.05 -0.27 1.00
C SER A 250 -11.30 -0.87 1.65
N PHE A 251 -11.12 -1.82 2.57
CA PHE A 251 -12.21 -2.37 3.39
C PHE A 251 -12.18 -1.91 4.85
N SER A 252 -11.23 -1.06 5.24
CA SER A 252 -10.98 -0.71 6.65
C SER A 252 -10.68 -1.95 7.54
N LEU A 253 -10.19 -3.04 6.96
CA LEU A 253 -9.90 -4.31 7.63
C LEU A 253 -8.41 -4.45 8.00
N TYR A 254 -7.88 -3.45 8.72
CA TYR A 254 -6.46 -3.36 9.07
C TYR A 254 -5.97 -4.57 9.88
N GLY A 255 -6.68 -4.88 10.97
CA GLY A 255 -6.34 -5.94 11.92
C GLY A 255 -6.62 -7.36 11.42
N GLU A 256 -7.51 -7.52 10.45
CA GLU A 256 -7.90 -8.83 9.90
C GLU A 256 -6.88 -9.42 8.91
N ARG A 257 -5.86 -8.63 8.54
CA ARG A 257 -4.73 -9.06 7.69
C ARG A 257 -5.18 -9.70 6.38
N VAL A 258 -6.02 -9.00 5.62
CA VAL A 258 -6.57 -9.49 4.35
C VAL A 258 -5.82 -8.90 3.16
N GLY A 259 -5.22 -9.76 2.33
CA GLY A 259 -4.53 -9.40 1.09
C GLY A 259 -4.37 -10.59 0.16
N ALA A 260 -3.74 -10.40 -0.99
CA ALA A 260 -3.51 -11.48 -1.94
C ALA A 260 -2.20 -11.28 -2.70
N LEU A 261 -1.55 -12.40 -3.06
CA LEU A 261 -0.57 -12.42 -4.12
C LEU A 261 -1.25 -12.94 -5.38
N THR A 262 -1.23 -12.14 -6.45
CA THR A 262 -1.63 -12.56 -7.79
C THR A 262 -0.39 -12.66 -8.67
N VAL A 263 -0.29 -13.73 -9.46
CA VAL A 263 0.80 -13.93 -10.43
C VAL A 263 0.22 -14.06 -11.82
N VAL A 264 0.81 -13.33 -12.78
CA VAL A 264 0.55 -13.51 -14.22
C VAL A 264 1.69 -14.34 -14.80
N ALA A 265 1.36 -15.53 -15.29
CA ALA A 265 2.31 -16.49 -15.88
C ALA A 265 2.30 -16.45 -17.41
N GLY A 266 3.31 -17.07 -18.02
CA GLY A 266 3.44 -17.16 -19.48
C GLY A 266 2.32 -17.96 -20.14
N ASN A 267 1.83 -19.02 -19.49
CA ASN A 267 0.75 -19.89 -19.96
C ASN A 267 0.09 -20.66 -18.81
N GLN A 268 -0.95 -21.44 -19.10
CA GLN A 268 -1.69 -22.22 -18.11
C GLN A 268 -0.86 -23.31 -17.41
N ASP A 269 0.06 -23.97 -18.13
CA ASP A 269 0.94 -24.98 -17.52
C ASP A 269 1.90 -24.34 -16.51
N GLU A 270 2.48 -23.21 -16.89
CA GLU A 270 3.34 -22.43 -16.01
C GLU A 270 2.61 -21.96 -14.76
N ALA A 271 1.37 -21.47 -14.89
CA ALA A 271 0.54 -21.08 -13.75
C ALA A 271 0.33 -22.25 -12.77
N LYS A 272 0.07 -23.47 -13.27
CA LYS A 272 -0.08 -24.67 -12.43
C LYS A 272 1.20 -24.99 -11.66
N ARG A 273 2.35 -24.94 -12.32
CA ARG A 273 3.67 -25.17 -11.69
C ARG A 273 3.98 -24.10 -10.65
N VAL A 274 3.76 -22.81 -10.96
CA VAL A 274 3.97 -21.70 -10.03
C VAL A 274 3.10 -21.86 -8.78
N LEU A 275 1.81 -22.14 -8.94
CA LEU A 275 0.91 -22.37 -7.81
C LEU A 275 1.40 -23.51 -6.91
N SER A 276 1.91 -24.61 -7.48
CA SER A 276 2.44 -25.73 -6.69
C SER A 276 3.61 -25.32 -5.77
N GLN A 277 4.49 -24.42 -6.25
CA GLN A 277 5.64 -23.94 -5.48
C GLN A 277 5.23 -22.88 -4.45
N LEU A 278 4.33 -21.97 -4.81
CA LEU A 278 3.74 -21.02 -3.86
C LEU A 278 3.05 -21.72 -2.69
N LYS A 279 2.34 -22.83 -2.94
CA LYS A 279 1.75 -23.64 -1.86
C LYS A 279 2.81 -24.18 -0.89
N ARG A 280 4.00 -24.56 -1.39
CA ARG A 280 5.10 -24.99 -0.51
C ARG A 280 5.59 -23.83 0.35
N VAL A 281 5.88 -22.68 -0.27
CA VAL A 281 6.31 -21.44 0.42
C VAL A 281 5.31 -21.05 1.52
N ILE A 282 4.02 -21.00 1.18
CA ILE A 282 2.95 -20.66 2.13
C ILE A 282 2.87 -21.69 3.26
N ARG A 283 2.86 -22.99 2.92
CA ARG A 283 2.65 -24.05 3.90
C ARG A 283 3.76 -24.10 4.95
N THR A 284 5.00 -23.85 4.56
CA THR A 284 6.15 -23.80 5.48
C THR A 284 6.30 -22.48 6.22
N ASN A 285 5.47 -21.48 5.91
CA ASN A 285 5.41 -20.22 6.63
C ASN A 285 4.28 -20.26 7.67
N TYR A 286 3.02 -20.37 7.21
CA TYR A 286 1.84 -20.30 8.08
C TYR A 286 0.76 -21.36 7.78
N SER A 287 1.09 -22.43 7.05
CA SER A 287 0.17 -23.52 6.69
C SER A 287 -0.96 -23.12 5.73
N ASN A 288 -1.93 -22.31 6.18
CA ASN A 288 -3.06 -21.81 5.41
C ASN A 288 -3.53 -20.45 6.00
N PRO A 289 -4.13 -19.56 5.18
CA PRO A 289 -4.49 -18.20 5.60
C PRO A 289 -5.73 -18.17 6.54
N PRO A 290 -5.98 -17.05 7.23
CA PRO A 290 -7.12 -16.90 8.14
C PRO A 290 -8.45 -16.79 7.39
N THR A 291 -9.52 -17.27 8.02
CA THR A 291 -10.84 -17.39 7.38
C THR A 291 -11.70 -16.13 7.45
N HIS A 292 -11.64 -15.37 8.56
CA HIS A 292 -12.66 -14.35 8.86
C HIS A 292 -12.70 -13.22 7.83
N GLY A 293 -11.66 -12.39 7.79
CA GLY A 293 -11.61 -11.26 6.85
C GLY A 293 -11.68 -11.69 5.38
N GLY A 294 -11.07 -12.82 5.00
CA GLY A 294 -11.18 -13.37 3.65
C GLY A 294 -12.61 -13.74 3.26
N THR A 295 -13.40 -14.29 4.17
CA THR A 295 -14.81 -14.61 3.90
C THR A 295 -15.66 -13.35 3.80
N VAL A 296 -15.41 -12.35 4.67
CA VAL A 296 -16.12 -11.07 4.65
C VAL A 296 -15.88 -10.34 3.33
N VAL A 297 -14.61 -10.22 2.91
CA VAL A 297 -14.26 -9.63 1.60
C VAL A 297 -14.86 -10.46 0.47
N SER A 298 -14.76 -11.80 0.52
CA SER A 298 -15.40 -12.65 -0.50
C SER A 298 -16.90 -12.43 -0.60
N SER A 299 -17.60 -12.22 0.51
CA SER A 299 -19.04 -11.95 0.51
C SER A 299 -19.34 -10.60 -0.15
N VAL A 300 -18.61 -9.55 0.22
CA VAL A 300 -18.83 -8.22 -0.35
C VAL A 300 -18.53 -8.21 -1.85
N LEU A 301 -17.41 -8.81 -2.27
CA LEU A 301 -16.98 -8.79 -3.67
C LEU A 301 -17.87 -9.61 -4.60
N ASN A 302 -18.55 -10.63 -4.09
CA ASN A 302 -19.35 -11.55 -4.91
C ASN A 302 -20.87 -11.35 -4.73
N THR A 303 -21.30 -10.32 -4.00
CA THR A 303 -22.71 -9.95 -3.84
C THR A 303 -22.92 -8.55 -4.42
N PRO A 304 -23.65 -8.39 -5.56
CA PRO A 304 -23.75 -7.12 -6.27
C PRO A 304 -24.17 -5.92 -5.39
N GLU A 305 -25.11 -6.14 -4.47
CA GLU A 305 -25.63 -5.11 -3.59
C GLU A 305 -24.58 -4.66 -2.55
N LEU A 306 -23.80 -5.62 -2.02
CA LEU A 306 -22.72 -5.31 -1.08
C LEU A 306 -21.52 -4.68 -1.79
N TYR A 307 -21.18 -5.15 -2.99
CA TYR A 307 -20.14 -4.56 -3.82
C TYR A 307 -20.45 -3.09 -4.11
N THR A 308 -21.67 -2.80 -4.56
CA THR A 308 -22.12 -1.42 -4.87
C THR A 308 -22.05 -0.53 -3.64
N LEU A 309 -22.51 -1.02 -2.48
CA LEU A 309 -22.42 -0.28 -1.22
C LEU A 309 -20.96 0.00 -0.83
N TRP A 310 -20.10 -1.02 -0.89
CA TRP A 310 -18.68 -0.88 -0.56
C TRP A 310 -17.98 0.11 -1.49
N GLU A 311 -18.23 0.05 -2.79
CA GLU A 311 -17.65 0.97 -3.77
C GLU A 311 -18.05 2.42 -3.49
N GLN A 312 -19.31 2.66 -3.12
CA GLN A 312 -19.79 3.99 -2.70
C GLN A 312 -19.11 4.47 -1.41
N GLU A 313 -18.98 3.60 -0.40
CA GLU A 313 -18.29 3.94 0.85
C GLU A 313 -16.82 4.28 0.61
N LEU A 314 -16.11 3.48 -0.21
CA LEU A 314 -14.72 3.71 -0.58
C LEU A 314 -14.55 5.01 -1.39
N ALA A 315 -15.48 5.30 -2.30
CA ALA A 315 -15.51 6.57 -3.03
C ALA A 315 -15.65 7.76 -2.06
N GLY A 316 -16.54 7.67 -1.07
CA GLY A 316 -16.68 8.69 -0.03
C GLY A 316 -15.39 8.90 0.78
N MET A 317 -14.68 7.83 1.12
CA MET A 317 -13.38 7.91 1.80
C MET A 317 -12.34 8.64 0.96
N ARG A 318 -12.25 8.32 -0.34
CA ARG A 318 -11.36 8.99 -1.30
C ARG A 318 -11.69 10.47 -1.43
N ASP A 319 -12.96 10.80 -1.63
CA ASP A 319 -13.39 12.17 -1.90
C ASP A 319 -13.17 13.07 -0.69
N ARG A 320 -13.34 12.54 0.53
CA ARG A 320 -12.98 13.28 1.73
C ARG A 320 -11.47 13.52 1.85
N ILE A 321 -10.63 12.56 1.50
CA ILE A 321 -9.17 12.79 1.48
C ILE A 321 -8.83 13.93 0.51
N ARG A 322 -9.45 13.98 -0.68
CA ARG A 322 -9.27 15.08 -1.63
C ARG A 322 -9.68 16.43 -1.02
N LEU A 323 -10.84 16.49 -0.38
CA LEU A 323 -11.29 17.69 0.33
C LEU A 323 -10.29 18.14 1.41
N MET A 324 -9.72 17.21 2.18
CA MET A 324 -8.71 17.54 3.18
C MET A 324 -7.41 18.07 2.57
N ARG A 325 -6.99 17.57 1.40
CA ARG A 325 -5.85 18.15 0.65
C ARG A 325 -6.12 19.58 0.25
N GLU A 326 -7.29 19.84 -0.34
CA GLU A 326 -7.69 21.17 -0.78
C GLU A 326 -7.73 22.15 0.38
N GLN A 327 -8.44 21.80 1.45
CA GLN A 327 -8.58 22.63 2.64
C GLN A 327 -7.25 22.87 3.35
N LEU A 328 -6.36 21.87 3.40
CA LEU A 328 -5.05 22.04 4.03
C LEU A 328 -4.25 23.12 3.30
N VAL A 329 -4.19 23.07 1.96
CA VAL A 329 -3.48 24.05 1.15
C VAL A 329 -4.07 25.45 1.31
N ASP A 330 -5.40 25.58 1.22
CA ASP A 330 -6.07 26.88 1.34
C ASP A 330 -5.89 27.50 2.73
N LYS A 331 -6.00 26.69 3.78
CA LYS A 331 -5.86 27.16 5.18
C LYS A 331 -4.42 27.50 5.54
N ILE A 332 -3.42 26.74 5.06
CA ILE A 332 -2.00 27.09 5.23
C ILE A 332 -1.70 28.44 4.58
N LYS A 333 -2.19 28.65 3.35
CA LYS A 333 -2.05 29.93 2.64
C LYS A 333 -2.75 31.07 3.39
N ALA A 334 -3.98 30.86 3.84
CA ALA A 334 -4.73 31.86 4.62
C ALA A 334 -4.06 32.21 5.96
N ALA A 335 -3.28 31.28 6.54
CA ALA A 335 -2.49 31.51 7.75
C ALA A 335 -1.16 32.26 7.51
N GLY A 336 -0.88 32.66 6.26
CA GLY A 336 0.24 33.54 5.89
C GLY A 336 1.53 32.80 5.54
N ALA A 337 1.46 31.53 5.15
CA ALA A 337 2.60 30.78 4.64
C ALA A 337 3.14 31.39 3.33
N SER A 338 4.47 31.58 3.26
CA SER A 338 5.17 32.04 2.05
C SER A 338 5.50 30.90 1.07
N GLN A 339 5.75 29.69 1.59
CA GLN A 339 5.98 28.49 0.80
C GLN A 339 4.69 28.04 0.10
N ASP A 340 4.80 27.61 -1.17
CA ASP A 340 3.68 27.05 -1.92
C ASP A 340 3.47 25.55 -1.59
N PHE A 341 2.26 25.20 -1.17
CA PHE A 341 1.84 23.83 -0.86
C PHE A 341 0.94 23.22 -1.95
N SER A 342 0.83 23.84 -3.14
CA SER A 342 -0.03 23.37 -4.23
C SER A 342 0.23 21.91 -4.64
N PHE A 343 1.46 21.40 -4.46
CA PHE A 343 1.83 20.00 -4.70
C PHE A 343 1.01 19.00 -3.88
N VAL A 344 0.52 19.37 -2.69
CA VAL A 344 -0.33 18.49 -1.85
C VAL A 344 -1.61 18.12 -2.58
N ARG A 345 -2.14 18.99 -3.45
CA ARG A 345 -3.33 18.71 -4.29
C ARG A 345 -3.03 17.74 -5.43
N GLN A 346 -1.79 17.74 -5.93
CA GLN A 346 -1.38 16.87 -7.03
C GLN A 346 -1.09 15.45 -6.54
N GLN A 347 -0.59 15.34 -5.30
CA GLN A 347 -0.39 14.07 -4.62
C GLN A 347 -1.72 13.37 -4.29
N ARG A 348 -1.71 12.04 -4.24
CA ARG A 348 -2.86 11.15 -4.14
C ARG A 348 -2.77 10.20 -2.95
N GLY A 349 -3.88 9.55 -2.65
CA GLY A 349 -3.97 8.58 -1.57
C GLY A 349 -3.87 9.21 -0.18
N MET A 350 -3.55 8.40 0.81
CA MET A 350 -3.62 8.78 2.22
C MET A 350 -2.46 9.66 2.70
N PHE A 351 -1.34 9.68 1.98
CA PHE A 351 -0.10 10.32 2.45
C PHE A 351 0.34 11.47 1.56
N SER A 352 1.06 12.40 2.17
CA SER A 352 1.73 13.49 1.48
C SER A 352 3.11 13.68 2.10
N TYR A 353 4.13 13.84 1.26
CA TYR A 353 5.38 14.43 1.69
C TYR A 353 5.20 15.95 1.72
N SER A 354 5.14 16.50 2.94
CA SER A 354 4.82 17.91 3.18
C SER A 354 5.95 18.88 2.85
N GLY A 355 7.18 18.39 2.63
CA GLY A 355 8.37 19.23 2.48
C GLY A 355 8.90 19.82 3.78
N LEU A 356 8.27 19.53 4.92
CA LEU A 356 8.78 19.93 6.23
C LEU A 356 10.08 19.21 6.56
N THR A 357 11.05 19.98 7.06
CA THR A 357 12.31 19.44 7.59
C THR A 357 12.08 18.69 8.90
N SER A 358 13.00 17.81 9.28
CA SER A 358 12.91 17.10 10.56
C SER A 358 12.83 18.05 11.76
N ALA A 359 13.57 19.17 11.72
CA ALA A 359 13.50 20.20 12.76
C ALA A 359 12.10 20.84 12.86
N GLN A 360 11.47 21.17 11.73
CA GLN A 360 10.10 21.70 11.72
C GLN A 360 9.08 20.66 12.20
N VAL A 361 9.29 19.38 11.88
CA VAL A 361 8.47 18.28 12.42
C VAL A 361 8.62 18.16 13.94
N ASP A 362 9.84 18.31 14.46
CA ASP A 362 10.08 18.32 15.91
C ASP A 362 9.39 19.52 16.58
N THR A 363 9.47 20.72 15.99
CA THR A 363 8.73 21.89 16.48
C THR A 363 7.22 21.68 16.46
N LEU A 364 6.66 21.08 15.39
CA LEU A 364 5.22 20.72 15.34
C LEU A 364 4.81 19.80 16.50
N ARG A 365 5.65 18.82 16.83
CA ARG A 365 5.40 17.92 17.95
C ARG A 365 5.49 18.66 19.27
N GLU A 366 6.57 19.39 19.49
CA GLU A 366 6.91 19.97 20.79
C GLU A 366 6.02 21.17 21.13
N GLU A 367 5.78 22.08 20.20
CA GLU A 367 5.01 23.30 20.45
C GLU A 367 3.51 23.14 20.21
N HIS A 368 3.13 22.30 19.24
CA HIS A 368 1.74 22.21 18.77
C HIS A 368 1.04 20.88 19.06
N GLY A 369 1.76 19.86 19.52
CA GLY A 369 1.18 18.52 19.74
C GLY A 369 0.73 17.84 18.45
N ILE A 370 1.37 18.16 17.32
CA ILE A 370 1.08 17.56 16.01
C ILE A 370 2.23 16.63 15.65
N TYR A 371 1.90 15.35 15.48
CA TYR A 371 2.87 14.29 15.27
C TYR A 371 2.91 13.93 13.78
N ALA A 372 4.01 14.24 13.11
CA ALA A 372 4.32 13.80 11.74
C ALA A 372 5.58 12.93 11.75
N VAL A 373 5.81 12.19 10.66
CA VAL A 373 7.07 11.40 10.54
C VAL A 373 8.21 12.37 10.24
N SER A 374 9.40 12.12 10.80
CA SER A 374 10.59 12.97 10.65
C SER A 374 11.03 13.27 9.20
N SER A 375 10.61 12.43 8.25
CA SER A 375 10.79 12.65 6.81
C SER A 375 9.84 13.68 6.20
N GLY A 376 8.96 14.29 7.00
CA GLY A 376 7.92 15.20 6.54
C GLY A 376 6.67 14.51 6.02
N ARG A 377 6.54 13.18 6.16
CA ARG A 377 5.30 12.47 5.80
C ARG A 377 4.17 12.85 6.75
N ILE A 378 3.03 13.25 6.18
CA ILE A 378 1.75 13.39 6.88
C ILE A 378 0.70 12.43 6.31
N CYS A 379 -0.15 11.91 7.18
CA CYS A 379 -1.36 11.16 6.83
C CYS A 379 -2.52 12.15 6.68
N VAL A 380 -2.80 12.53 5.43
CA VAL A 380 -3.94 13.37 5.09
C VAL A 380 -5.26 12.70 5.47
N ALA A 381 -5.30 11.37 5.46
CA ALA A 381 -6.48 10.61 5.89
C ALA A 381 -6.75 10.67 7.41
N ALA A 382 -5.87 11.30 8.20
CA ALA A 382 -6.10 11.63 9.61
C ALA A 382 -6.60 13.07 9.83
N LEU A 383 -6.66 13.88 8.78
CA LEU A 383 -7.28 15.21 8.82
C LEU A 383 -8.80 15.09 8.72
N ASN A 384 -9.48 15.98 9.41
CA ASN A 384 -10.93 16.10 9.44
C ASN A 384 -11.37 17.54 9.72
N SER A 385 -12.68 17.79 9.66
CA SER A 385 -13.27 19.12 9.86
C SER A 385 -12.93 19.77 11.22
N ARG A 386 -12.55 18.96 12.21
CA ARG A 386 -12.29 19.40 13.59
C ARG A 386 -10.83 19.75 13.86
N ASN A 387 -9.88 19.18 13.10
CA ASN A 387 -8.45 19.37 13.36
C ASN A 387 -7.73 20.19 12.27
N ILE A 388 -8.32 20.32 11.08
CA ILE A 388 -7.60 20.88 9.92
C ILE A 388 -7.18 22.34 10.11
N ASP A 389 -7.98 23.15 10.80
CA ASP A 389 -7.63 24.54 11.11
C ASP A 389 -6.44 24.65 12.07
N THR A 390 -6.40 23.79 13.10
CA THR A 390 -5.29 23.72 14.05
C THR A 390 -4.01 23.28 13.35
N VAL A 391 -4.10 22.25 12.51
CA VAL A 391 -2.95 21.73 11.77
C VAL A 391 -2.41 22.76 10.78
N ALA A 392 -3.27 23.39 9.99
CA ALA A 392 -2.85 24.38 9.00
C ALA A 392 -2.15 25.58 9.64
N LYS A 393 -2.67 26.09 10.77
CA LYS A 393 -2.05 27.19 11.52
C LYS A 393 -0.69 26.82 12.10
N ALA A 394 -0.56 25.61 12.66
CA ALA A 394 0.70 25.13 13.21
C ALA A 394 1.76 24.94 12.11
N ILE A 395 1.40 24.35 10.98
CA ILE A 395 2.31 24.24 9.82
C ILE A 395 2.76 25.63 9.38
N ALA A 396 1.82 26.58 9.22
CA ALA A 396 2.16 27.95 8.85
C ALA A 396 3.01 28.69 9.89
N ALA A 397 3.00 28.28 11.16
CA ALA A 397 3.83 28.87 12.20
C ALA A 397 5.30 28.38 12.13
N VAL A 398 5.52 27.09 11.86
CA VAL A 398 6.86 26.49 11.86
C VAL A 398 7.66 26.70 10.57
N ILE A 399 7.00 27.12 9.49
CA ILE A 399 7.65 27.39 8.19
C ILE A 399 7.98 28.87 7.95
N LYS A 400 7.70 29.74 8.92
CA LYS A 400 7.95 31.19 8.81
C LYS A 400 9.43 31.55 8.86
#